data_AF-A0A670Z3B1-F1
#
_entry.id   AF-A0A670Z3B1-F1
#
_cell.length_a   1.000
_cell.length_b   1.000
_cell.length_c   1.000
_cell.angle_alpha   90.00
_cell.angle_beta   90.00
_cell.angle_gamma   90.00
#
_symmetry.space_group_name_H-M   'P 1'
#
loop_
_entity.id
_entity.type
_entity.pdbx_description
1 polymer ?
#
loop_
_entity_poly.entity_id
_entity_poly.type
_entity_poly.pdbx_seq_one_letter_code
_entity_poly.pdbx_strand_id
1 'polypeptide(L)' 'MDLRTKSQGGKPTYNVAVGRAGRVLVFVMGKEGVRGGGLNKKAYSMTKYVGDSGFELLGKLLSIKEIAIKLS' A
#
# COMPACT_ATOMS: atom_id res chain seq x y z
N MET A 1 -6.12 1.94 -7.89
CA MET A 1 -5.26 1.87 -9.10
C MET A 1 -4.28 0.74 -8.92
N ASP A 2 -4.10 -0.09 -9.94
CA ASP A 2 -3.13 -1.20 -9.94
C ASP A 2 -1.96 -0.86 -10.85
N LEU A 3 -0.76 -1.14 -10.36
CA LEU A 3 0.52 -0.79 -10.97
C LEU A 3 1.46 -1.99 -10.88
N ARG A 4 2.47 -1.98 -11.74
CA ARG A 4 3.60 -2.91 -11.66
C ARG A 4 4.90 -2.16 -11.90
N THR A 5 5.92 -2.44 -11.11
CA THR A 5 7.24 -1.83 -11.31
C THR A 5 7.83 -2.30 -12.63
N LYS A 6 8.56 -1.41 -13.30
CA LYS A 6 9.47 -1.78 -14.39
C LYS A 6 10.83 -2.13 -13.78
N SER A 7 11.53 -3.09 -14.37
CA SER A 7 12.89 -3.43 -13.98
C SER A 7 13.83 -3.37 -15.19
N GLN A 8 15.12 -3.19 -14.90
CA GLN A 8 16.21 -3.32 -15.88
C GLN A 8 17.11 -4.50 -15.49
N GLY A 9 17.68 -5.18 -16.48
CA GLY A 9 18.64 -6.27 -16.25
C GLY A 9 18.03 -7.53 -15.62
N GLY A 10 16.77 -7.85 -15.92
CA GLY A 10 16.13 -9.09 -15.45
C GLY A 10 15.75 -9.13 -13.97
N LYS A 11 15.85 -8.00 -13.25
CA LYS A 11 15.46 -7.93 -11.83
C LYS A 11 13.95 -8.17 -11.65
N PRO A 12 13.52 -8.65 -10.47
CA PRO A 12 12.11 -8.86 -10.18
C PRO A 12 11.24 -7.60 -10.34
N THR A 13 9.97 -7.82 -10.68
CA THR A 13 8.95 -6.77 -10.73
C THR A 13 7.91 -7.00 -9.64
N TYR A 14 7.34 -5.91 -9.14
CA TYR A 14 6.46 -5.91 -7.99
C TYR A 14 5.12 -5.31 -8.38
N ASN A 15 4.04 -5.96 -7.96
CA ASN A 15 2.71 -5.37 -8.06
C ASN A 15 2.55 -4.32 -6.96
N VAL A 16 1.92 -3.20 -7.31
CA VAL A 16 1.62 -2.09 -6.41
C VAL A 16 0.16 -1.73 -6.55
N ALA A 17 -0.56 -1.58 -5.45
CA ALA A 17 -1.91 -1.04 -5.42
C ALA A 17 -1.91 0.33 -4.74
N VAL A 18 -2.68 1.26 -5.30
CA VAL A 18 -2.84 2.62 -4.79
C VAL A 18 -4.32 2.90 -4.54
N GLY A 19 -4.65 3.31 -3.31
CA GLY A 19 -5.99 3.76 -2.91
C GLY A 19 -5.98 5.23 -2.48
N ARG A 20 -7.12 5.94 -2.59
CA ARG A 20 -7.24 7.36 -2.24
C ARG A 20 -8.29 7.56 -1.15
N ALA A 21 -7.90 8.12 -0.01
CA ALA A 21 -8.76 8.46 1.12
C ALA A 21 -8.74 9.98 1.31
N GLY A 22 -9.65 10.71 0.65
CA GLY A 22 -9.70 12.17 0.71
C GLY A 22 -8.39 12.83 0.26
N ARG A 23 -7.59 13.28 1.23
CA ARG A 23 -6.29 13.96 1.07
C ARG A 23 -5.06 13.02 1.12
N VAL A 24 -5.24 11.70 1.31
CA VAL A 24 -4.15 10.72 1.39
C VAL A 24 -4.22 9.71 0.28
N LEU A 25 -3.04 9.26 -0.14
CA LEU A 25 -2.83 8.11 -1.00
C LEU A 25 -2.21 6.98 -0.18
N VAL A 26 -2.85 5.82 -0.22
CA VAL A 26 -2.37 4.57 0.39
C VAL A 26 -1.65 3.76 -0.69
N PHE A 27 -0.37 3.49 -0.48
CA PHE A 27 0.44 2.64 -1.37
C PHE A 27 0.69 1.28 -0.72
N VAL A 28 0.49 0.21 -1.47
CA VAL A 28 0.76 -1.17 -1.04
C VAL A 28 1.55 -1.88 -2.12
N MET A 29 2.83 -2.19 -1.85
CA MET A 29 3.67 -3.01 -2.72
C MET A 29 3.75 -4.44 -2.18
N GLY A 30 3.58 -5.42 -3.05
CA GLY A 30 3.77 -6.83 -2.68
C GLY A 30 5.25 -7.23 -2.68
N LYS A 31 5.59 -8.26 -1.90
CA LYS A 31 6.84 -9.02 -2.11
C LYS A 31 6.86 -9.62 -3.53
N GLU A 32 8.02 -10.09 -3.96
CA GLU A 32 8.17 -10.78 -5.24
C GLU A 32 7.16 -11.94 -5.38
N GLY A 33 6.56 -12.08 -6.56
CA GLY A 33 5.58 -13.14 -6.84
C GLY A 33 4.17 -12.92 -6.26
N VAL A 34 3.95 -11.89 -5.43
CA VAL A 34 2.62 -11.60 -4.86
C VAL A 34 1.68 -11.07 -5.95
N ARG A 35 0.51 -11.71 -6.12
CA ARG A 35 -0.52 -11.33 -7.11
C ARG A 35 -1.21 -10.01 -6.73
N GLY A 36 -1.46 -9.17 -7.74
CA GLY A 36 -2.03 -7.82 -7.56
C GLY A 36 -3.43 -7.78 -6.95
N GLY A 37 -4.29 -8.75 -7.25
CA GLY A 37 -5.69 -8.74 -6.76
C GLY A 37 -5.82 -8.71 -5.23
N GLY A 38 -4.90 -9.36 -4.50
CA GLY A 38 -4.87 -9.31 -3.03
C GLY A 38 -4.38 -7.95 -2.50
N LEU A 39 -3.44 -7.32 -3.20
CA LEU A 39 -2.92 -6.00 -2.84
C LEU A 39 -3.97 -4.91 -3.02
N ASN A 40 -4.78 -5.00 -4.09
CA ASN A 40 -5.87 -4.06 -4.34
C ASN A 40 -6.91 -4.08 -3.21
N LYS A 41 -7.36 -5.28 -2.80
CA LYS A 41 -8.27 -5.44 -1.66
C LYS A 41 -7.69 -4.82 -0.39
N LYS A 42 -6.39 -5.03 -0.13
CA LYS A 42 -5.71 -4.46 1.04
C LYS A 42 -5.65 -2.93 1.01
N ALA A 43 -5.30 -2.36 -0.15
CA ALA A 43 -5.28 -0.92 -0.35
C ALA A 43 -6.68 -0.30 -0.19
N TYR A 44 -7.71 -0.96 -0.71
CA TYR A 44 -9.10 -0.53 -0.56
C TYR A 44 -9.56 -0.52 0.91
N SER A 45 -9.38 -1.63 1.64
CA SER A 45 -9.78 -1.71 3.04
C SER A 45 -9.09 -0.67 3.91
N MET A 46 -7.79 -0.43 3.67
CA MET A 46 -7.04 0.60 4.39
C MET A 46 -7.53 2.01 4.05
N THR A 47 -7.80 2.26 2.78
CA THR A 47 -8.36 3.54 2.31
C THR A 47 -9.72 3.81 2.94
N LYS A 48 -10.58 2.80 3.02
CA LYS A 48 -11.87 2.88 3.69
C LYS A 48 -11.72 3.17 5.18
N TYR A 49 -10.83 2.45 5.87
CA TYR A 49 -10.57 2.69 7.29
C TYR A 49 -10.09 4.12 7.57
N VAL A 50 -9.13 4.62 6.78
CA VAL A 50 -8.60 5.99 6.93
C VAL A 50 -9.65 7.04 6.60
N GLY A 51 -10.48 6.81 5.58
CA GLY A 51 -11.58 7.70 5.23
C GLY A 51 -12.65 7.77 6.33
N ASP A 52 -13.03 6.62 6.88
CA ASP A 52 -14.10 6.49 7.88
C ASP A 52 -13.64 6.95 9.28
N SER A 53 -12.36 6.79 9.62
CA SER A 53 -11.84 7.06 10.97
C SER A 53 -11.42 8.52 11.21
N GLY A 54 -11.41 9.34 10.17
CA GLY A 54 -10.78 10.67 10.22
C GLY A 54 -9.26 10.57 10.34
N PHE A 55 -8.56 11.52 9.73
CA PHE A 55 -7.10 11.54 9.67
C PHE A 55 -6.38 11.59 11.03
N GLU A 56 -7.10 11.86 12.12
CA GLU A 56 -6.53 12.01 13.46
C GLU A 56 -5.89 10.73 13.99
N LEU A 57 -6.42 9.55 13.61
CA LEU A 57 -5.80 8.26 13.95
C LEU A 57 -4.53 7.99 13.15
N LEU A 58 -4.36 8.63 12.00
CA LEU A 58 -3.17 8.48 11.16
C LEU A 58 -1.93 9.09 11.82
N GLY A 59 -2.08 10.16 12.63
CA GLY A 59 -0.98 10.74 13.40
C GLY A 59 -0.39 9.77 14.43
N LYS A 60 -1.24 8.92 15.04
CA LYS A 60 -0.79 7.83 15.93
C LYS A 60 -0.19 6.66 15.14
N LEU A 61 -0.73 6.38 13.95
CA LEU A 61 -0.21 5.34 13.05
C LEU A 61 1.11 5.76 12.38
N LEU A 62 1.39 7.06 12.20
CA LEU A 62 2.63 7.58 11.61
C LEU A 62 3.83 7.51 12.58
N SER A 63 3.58 7.39 13.89
CA SER A 63 4.62 6.98 14.85
C SER A 63 5.10 5.54 14.60
N ILE A 64 4.36 4.77 13.80
CA ILE A 64 4.74 3.45 13.32
C ILE A 64 5.63 3.64 12.09
N LYS A 65 6.93 3.84 12.35
CA LYS A 65 8.02 3.52 11.40
C LYS A 65 7.95 2.07 10.85
N GLU A 66 6.98 1.25 11.25
CA GLU A 66 6.95 -0.22 11.06
C GLU A 66 6.06 -0.75 9.91
N ILE A 67 5.10 0.00 9.35
CA ILE A 67 4.29 -0.56 8.23
C ILE A 67 5.11 -0.63 6.93
N ALA A 68 6.18 0.16 6.82
CA ALA A 68 7.10 0.14 5.67
C ALA A 68 8.31 -0.81 5.84
N ILE A 69 8.55 -1.44 7.01
CA ILE A 69 9.78 -2.21 7.27
C ILE A 69 9.54 -3.68 7.67
N LYS A 70 8.34 -4.13 8.04
CA LYS A 70 8.11 -5.54 8.42
C LYS A 70 7.56 -6.40 7.28
N LEU A 71 8.30 -6.40 6.18
CA LEU A 71 8.28 -7.47 5.18
C LEU A 71 9.70 -8.04 5.00
N SER A 72 10.46 -8.19 6.09
CA SER A 72 11.45 -9.27 6.24
C SER A 72 10.70 -10.52 6.65
#